data_AF-A0A9P9P5V8-F1
#
_entry.id   AF-A0A9P9P5V8-F1
#
_cell.length_a   1.000
_cell.length_b   1.000
_cell.length_c   1.000
_cell.angle_alpha   90.00
_cell.angle_beta   90.00
_cell.angle_gamma   90.00
#
_symmetry.space_group_name_H-M   'P 1'
#
loop_
_entity.id
_entity.type
_entity.pdbx_description
1 polymer ?
#
loop_
_entity_poly.entity_id
_entity_poly.type
_entity_poly.pdbx_seq_one_letter_code
_entity_poly.pdbx_strand_id
1 'polypeptide(L)'
;MQFSTLFVAATASLLSVASAGQVNFYSDTNCQNYIGSRFPGSFQTIGGPAGGFSALWVSHDQAACSRTCGPLIICGDSNCSRRRATGVGSCVSFNTGVWARNGCGQDMCNNA
;
A
#
# COMPACT_ATOMS: atom_id res chain seq x y z
N MET A 1 -35.20 -12.46 27.59
CA MET A 1 -35.33 -12.10 26.16
C MET A 1 -34.05 -12.51 25.47
N GLN A 2 -34.17 -13.40 24.48
CA GLN A 2 -33.07 -13.98 23.72
C GLN A 2 -32.70 -12.98 22.60
N PHE A 3 -31.42 -12.59 22.51
CA PHE A 3 -30.93 -11.81 21.37
C PHE A 3 -30.10 -12.71 20.46
N SER A 4 -30.57 -12.77 19.22
CA SER A 4 -30.10 -13.62 18.14
C SER A 4 -28.69 -13.27 17.68
N THR A 5 -27.96 -14.32 17.35
CA THR A 5 -26.69 -14.36 16.63
C THR A 5 -26.79 -13.78 15.22
N LEU A 6 -25.76 -13.04 14.78
CA LEU A 6 -25.39 -12.94 13.37
C LEU A 6 -23.87 -13.10 13.24
N PHE A 7 -23.46 -14.28 12.80
CA PHE A 7 -22.12 -14.55 12.29
C PHE A 7 -21.97 -13.86 10.92
N VAL A 8 -20.98 -12.99 10.77
CA VAL A 8 -20.52 -12.53 9.44
C VAL A 8 -19.27 -13.33 9.11
N ALA A 9 -19.42 -14.36 8.28
CA ALA A 9 -18.29 -15.06 7.66
C ALA A 9 -17.78 -14.21 6.49
N ALA A 10 -16.62 -13.58 6.66
CA ALA A 10 -15.94 -12.90 5.56
C ALA A 10 -15.32 -13.95 4.63
N THR A 11 -15.90 -14.12 3.43
CA THR A 11 -15.30 -14.91 2.36
C THR A 11 -14.09 -14.16 1.80
N ALA A 12 -12.88 -14.55 2.21
CA ALA A 12 -11.66 -14.11 1.57
C ALA A 12 -11.49 -14.87 0.26
N SER A 13 -11.79 -14.23 -0.87
CA SER A 13 -11.46 -14.72 -2.20
C SER A 13 -9.94 -14.79 -2.34
N LEU A 14 -9.38 -16.01 -2.24
CA LEU A 14 -7.98 -16.30 -2.51
C LEU A 14 -7.74 -16.27 -4.03
N LEU A 15 -7.79 -15.09 -4.63
CA LEU A 15 -7.10 -14.85 -5.89
C LEU A 15 -5.62 -14.78 -5.55
N SER A 16 -4.89 -15.87 -5.83
CA SER A 16 -3.43 -15.90 -5.82
C SER A 16 -2.91 -15.00 -6.93
N VAL A 17 -3.01 -13.68 -6.74
CA VAL A 17 -2.28 -12.71 -7.53
C VAL A 17 -0.81 -12.90 -7.20
N ALA A 18 0.00 -13.19 -8.21
CA ALA A 18 1.44 -13.17 -8.05
C ALA A 18 1.82 -11.79 -7.51
N SER A 19 2.25 -11.75 -6.24
CA SER A 19 2.60 -10.52 -5.58
C SER A 19 3.99 -10.11 -6.01
N ALA A 20 4.08 -8.85 -6.41
CA ALA A 20 5.30 -8.27 -6.93
C ALA A 20 6.04 -7.52 -5.81
N GLY A 21 5.34 -7.12 -4.74
CA GLY A 21 5.98 -6.58 -3.55
C GLY A 21 5.11 -6.72 -2.32
N GLN A 22 5.67 -6.30 -1.18
CA GLN A 22 4.97 -6.22 0.09
C GLN A 22 5.00 -4.79 0.61
N VAL A 23 3.84 -4.32 1.06
CA VAL A 23 3.67 -3.04 1.74
C VAL A 23 2.95 -3.25 3.07
N ASN A 24 3.44 -2.60 4.12
CA ASN A 24 2.81 -2.57 5.43
C ASN A 24 2.05 -1.26 5.59
N PHE A 25 0.91 -1.33 6.27
CA PHE A 25 0.03 -0.20 6.56
C PHE A 25 -0.08 -0.01 8.06
N TYR A 26 -0.23 1.25 8.47
CA TYR A 26 -0.27 1.67 9.86
C TYR A 26 -1.39 2.68 10.10
N SER A 27 -1.94 2.66 11.31
CA SER A 27 -3.01 3.58 11.72
C SER A 27 -2.51 4.93 12.24
N ASP A 28 -1.20 5.12 12.32
CA ASP A 28 -0.56 6.39 12.64
C ASP A 28 0.19 6.96 11.42
N THR A 29 0.75 8.15 11.55
CA THR A 29 1.47 8.83 10.46
C THR A 29 2.97 8.55 10.41
N ASN A 30 3.52 7.83 11.40
CA ASN A 30 4.95 7.56 11.60
C ASN A 30 5.31 6.07 11.47
N CYS A 31 4.36 5.26 10.99
CA CYS A 31 4.52 3.83 10.75
C CYS A 31 4.91 3.01 11.99
N GLN A 32 4.26 3.27 13.13
CA GLN A 32 4.53 2.58 14.40
C GLN A 32 3.44 1.55 14.76
N ASN A 33 2.17 1.85 14.45
CA ASN A 33 1.01 1.04 14.81
C ASN A 33 0.50 0.22 13.61
N TYR A 34 1.10 -0.93 13.40
CA TYR A 34 0.81 -1.82 12.26
C TYR A 34 -0.63 -2.33 12.29
N ILE A 35 -1.32 -2.23 11.15
CA ILE A 35 -2.71 -2.69 11.00
C ILE A 35 -2.90 -3.70 9.87
N GLY A 36 -1.86 -3.99 9.09
CA GLY A 36 -1.95 -5.01 8.05
C GLY A 36 -0.94 -4.84 6.93
N SER A 37 -0.79 -5.90 6.15
CA SER A 37 0.02 -5.92 4.94
C SER A 37 -0.85 -6.09 3.71
N ARG A 38 -0.33 -5.66 2.56
CA ARG A 38 -0.83 -6.03 1.24
C ARG A 38 0.33 -6.44 0.35
N PHE A 39 -0.03 -7.21 -0.66
CA PHE A 39 0.90 -7.84 -1.57
C PHE A 39 0.54 -7.50 -3.03
N PRO A 40 0.69 -6.22 -3.43
CA PRO A 40 0.32 -5.78 -4.78
C PRO A 40 1.16 -6.46 -5.86
N GLY A 41 0.50 -6.79 -6.97
CA GLY A 41 1.16 -7.14 -8.22
C GLY A 41 1.75 -5.93 -8.94
N SER A 42 2.45 -6.17 -10.04
CA SER A 42 3.08 -5.12 -10.84
C SER A 42 2.05 -4.14 -11.41
N PHE A 43 2.32 -2.85 -11.24
CA PHE A 43 1.50 -1.70 -11.63
C PHE A 43 0.09 -1.65 -11.01
N GLN A 44 -0.20 -2.54 -10.05
CA GLN A 44 -1.47 -2.61 -9.34
C GLN A 44 -1.49 -1.63 -8.18
N THR A 45 -2.49 -0.76 -8.14
CA THR A 45 -2.78 0.09 -6.97
C THR A 45 -3.67 -0.69 -6.01
N ILE A 46 -3.26 -0.81 -4.75
CA ILE A 46 -4.00 -1.50 -3.70
C ILE A 46 -4.21 -0.58 -2.50
N GLY A 47 -5.42 -0.58 -1.94
CA GLY A 47 -5.75 0.16 -0.73
C GLY A 47 -5.30 -0.54 0.53
N GLY A 48 -4.87 0.25 1.50
CA GLY A 48 -4.65 -0.20 2.87
C GLY A 48 -5.95 -0.64 3.56
N PRO A 49 -5.83 -1.27 4.75
CA PRO A 49 -6.98 -1.51 5.61
C PRO A 49 -7.67 -0.18 5.98
N ALA A 50 -8.96 -0.25 6.31
CA ALA A 50 -9.67 0.91 6.84
C ALA A 50 -8.97 1.44 8.11
N GLY A 51 -8.83 2.76 8.21
CA GLY A 51 -8.09 3.41 9.29
C GLY A 51 -6.57 3.48 9.09
N GLY A 52 -6.06 3.08 7.92
CA GLY A 52 -4.65 3.30 7.57
C GLY A 52 -4.37 4.73 7.12
N PHE A 53 -3.30 5.33 7.67
CA PHE A 53 -2.83 6.69 7.36
C PHE A 53 -1.38 6.75 6.90
N SER A 54 -0.61 5.67 7.12
CA SER A 54 0.72 5.55 6.55
C SER A 54 1.00 4.16 6.03
N ALA A 55 1.99 4.09 5.14
CA ALA A 55 2.48 2.86 4.57
C ALA A 55 4.00 2.91 4.42
N LEU A 56 4.61 1.73 4.37
CA LEU A 56 6.00 1.56 3.98
C LEU A 56 6.17 0.27 3.21
N TRP A 57 6.99 0.31 2.18
CA TRP A 57 7.32 -0.88 1.43
C TRP A 57 8.37 -1.71 2.16
N VAL A 58 8.15 -3.02 2.20
CA VAL A 58 9.07 -3.99 2.82
C VAL A 58 9.90 -4.71 1.77
N SER A 59 9.30 -5.00 0.61
CA SER A 59 9.98 -5.69 -0.49
C SER A 59 9.33 -5.37 -1.84
N HIS A 60 10.08 -5.58 -2.91
CA HIS A 60 9.59 -5.47 -4.28
C HIS A 60 10.42 -6.30 -5.25
N ASP A 61 9.86 -6.58 -6.42
CA ASP A 61 10.45 -7.32 -7.54
C ASP A 61 10.80 -6.43 -8.74
N GLN A 62 10.37 -5.16 -8.74
CA GLN A 62 10.56 -4.16 -9.81
C GLN A 62 12.04 -3.71 -9.95
N ALA A 63 12.94 -4.65 -10.22
CA ALA A 63 14.37 -4.40 -10.43
C ALA A 63 14.64 -3.48 -11.63
N ALA A 64 13.76 -3.52 -12.64
CA ALA A 64 13.84 -2.65 -13.81
C ALA A 64 13.84 -1.14 -13.46
N CYS A 65 13.31 -0.78 -12.29
CA CYS A 65 13.20 0.60 -11.83
C CYS A 65 14.12 0.93 -10.65
N SER A 66 15.08 0.05 -10.35
CA SER A 66 16.14 0.27 -9.35
C SER A 66 17.03 1.48 -9.66
N ARG A 67 17.08 1.93 -10.93
CA ARG A 67 17.84 3.11 -11.36
C ARG A 67 17.08 4.44 -11.26
N THR A 68 15.86 4.42 -10.75
CA THR A 68 15.02 5.62 -10.59
C THR A 68 15.12 6.15 -9.16
N CYS A 69 14.56 7.35 -8.90
CA CYS A 69 14.45 7.95 -7.57
C CYS A 69 13.59 7.13 -6.54
N GLY A 70 13.25 5.87 -6.83
CA GLY A 70 12.58 4.91 -5.94
C GLY A 70 11.50 4.12 -6.68
N PRO A 71 11.59 2.78 -6.85
CA PRO A 71 10.68 2.01 -7.70
C PRO A 71 9.25 1.84 -7.15
N LEU A 72 8.97 2.41 -5.98
CA LEU A 72 7.78 2.12 -5.19
C LEU A 72 6.98 3.39 -4.97
N ILE A 73 5.66 3.28 -5.08
CA ILE A 73 4.76 4.42 -4.96
C ILE A 73 3.80 4.19 -3.80
N ILE A 74 3.65 5.20 -2.96
CA ILE A 74 2.57 5.28 -1.98
C ILE A 74 1.65 6.43 -2.40
N CYS A 75 0.35 6.18 -2.42
CA CYS A 75 -0.66 7.13 -2.87
C CYS A 75 -1.64 7.50 -1.76
N GLY A 76 -2.16 8.72 -1.83
CA GLY A 76 -3.18 9.25 -0.93
C GLY A 76 -4.61 9.15 -1.46
N ASP A 77 -4.80 8.51 -2.62
CA ASP A 77 -6.09 8.20 -3.23
C ASP A 77 -6.02 6.94 -4.09
N SER A 78 -7.17 6.33 -4.38
CA SER A 78 -7.27 5.08 -5.16
C SER A 78 -6.87 5.22 -6.62
N ASN A 79 -6.96 6.43 -7.20
CA ASN A 79 -6.49 6.72 -8.56
C ASN A 79 -4.98 6.99 -8.60
N CYS A 80 -4.32 6.98 -7.46
CA CYS A 80 -2.91 7.34 -7.28
C CYS A 80 -2.54 8.71 -7.86
N SER A 81 -3.46 9.68 -7.83
CA SER A 81 -3.24 11.04 -8.34
C SER A 81 -2.34 11.85 -7.40
N ARG A 82 -2.50 11.65 -6.09
CA ARG A 82 -1.64 12.19 -5.02
C ARG A 82 -0.71 11.07 -4.58
N ARG A 83 0.57 11.17 -4.90
CA ARG A 83 1.52 10.07 -4.73
C ARG A 83 2.90 10.56 -4.31
N ARG A 84 3.67 9.68 -3.68
CA ARG A 84 5.09 9.86 -3.40
C ARG A 84 5.86 8.63 -3.85
N ALA A 85 6.94 8.86 -4.59
CA ALA A 85 7.92 7.82 -4.87
C ALA A 85 8.76 7.58 -3.61
N THR A 86 9.06 6.32 -3.32
CA THR A 86 9.73 5.91 -2.09
C THR A 86 10.63 4.70 -2.32
N GLY A 87 11.55 4.49 -1.39
CA GLY A 87 12.29 3.24 -1.25
C GLY A 87 11.64 2.28 -0.25
N VAL A 88 12.24 1.10 -0.13
CA VAL A 88 11.96 0.15 0.95
C VAL A 88 12.30 0.79 2.29
N GLY A 89 11.46 0.57 3.30
CA GLY A 89 11.67 1.03 4.66
C GLY A 89 11.30 2.50 4.92
N SER A 90 11.04 3.31 3.90
CA SER A 90 10.65 4.70 4.13
C SER A 90 9.15 4.81 4.40
N CYS A 91 8.81 5.45 5.52
CA CYS A 91 7.43 5.70 5.92
C CYS A 91 6.84 6.88 5.13
N VAL A 92 5.66 6.69 4.56
CA VAL A 92 4.91 7.75 3.88
C VAL A 92 3.48 7.78 4.42
N SER A 93 2.98 8.97 4.71
CA SER A 93 1.63 9.16 5.24
C SER A 93 0.79 10.13 4.41
N PHE A 94 -0.53 9.90 4.46
CA PHE A 94 -1.56 10.73 3.85
C PHE A 94 -2.78 10.80 4.78
N ASN A 95 -3.37 11.99 4.89
CA ASN A 95 -4.55 12.22 5.74
C ASN A 95 -5.88 11.74 5.12
N THR A 96 -5.86 11.25 3.88
CA THR A 96 -7.06 10.86 3.10
C THR A 96 -7.19 9.35 2.92
N GLY A 97 -6.39 8.57 3.65
CA GLY A 97 -6.17 7.15 3.42
C GLY A 97 -4.91 6.89 2.61
N VAL A 98 -4.45 5.64 2.60
CA VAL A 98 -3.21 5.22 1.95
C VAL A 98 -3.41 4.03 1.03
N TRP A 99 -2.80 4.13 -0.14
CA TRP A 99 -2.72 3.11 -1.17
C TRP A 99 -1.25 2.88 -1.52
N ALA A 100 -0.96 1.76 -2.15
CA ALA A 100 0.37 1.43 -2.62
C ALA A 100 0.29 0.92 -4.04
N ARG A 101 1.27 1.28 -4.86
CA ARG A 101 1.41 0.78 -6.23
C ARG A 101 2.83 0.28 -6.46
N ASN A 102 2.97 -1.02 -6.77
CA ASN A 102 4.27 -1.59 -7.13
C ASN A 102 4.56 -1.32 -8.59
N GLY A 103 5.07 -0.14 -8.92
CA GLY A 103 5.37 0.20 -10.29
C GLY A 103 6.06 1.54 -10.41
N CYS A 104 6.69 1.73 -11.55
CA CYS A 104 7.48 2.91 -11.83
C CYS A 104 6.53 4.07 -12.14
N GLY A 105 6.76 5.21 -11.49
CA GLY A 105 6.15 6.47 -11.92
C GLY A 105 6.80 6.92 -13.21
N GLN A 106 6.14 7.74 -14.02
CA GLN A 106 6.83 8.43 -15.13
C GLN A 106 7.62 9.66 -14.63
N ASP A 107 7.36 10.10 -13.39
CA ASP A 107 7.80 11.39 -12.84
C ASP A 107 9.06 11.28 -11.96
N MET A 108 9.89 10.27 -12.18
CA MET A 108 10.91 9.84 -11.21
C MET A 108 12.14 10.73 -11.26
N CYS A 109 12.04 11.92 -10.67
CA CYS A 109 13.03 12.66 -9.86
C CYS A 109 12.58 14.10 -9.55
N ASN A 110 11.41 14.53 -10.01
CA ASN A 110 10.78 15.77 -9.55
C ASN A 110 9.71 15.42 -8.51
N ASN A 111 10.10 15.56 -7.25
CA ASN A 111 9.28 15.48 -6.05
C ASN A 111 7.82 15.93 -6.29
N ALA A 112 6.88 15.12 -5.82
CA ALA A 112 5.61 15.65 -5.34
C ALA A 112 5.79 16.19 -3.91
#